data_AF-A0A3N5V6R6-F1
#
_entry.id   AF-A0A3N5V6R6-F1
#
_cell.length_a   1.000
_cell.length_b   1.000
_cell.length_c   1.000
_cell.angle_alpha   90.00
_cell.angle_beta   90.00
_cell.angle_gamma   90.00
#
_symmetry.space_group_name_H-M   'P 1'
#
loop_
_entity.id
_entity.type
_entity.pdbx_description
1 polymer ?
#
loop_
_entity_poly.entity_id
_entity_poly.type
_entity_poly.pdbx_seq_one_letter_code
_entity_poly.pdbx_strand_id
1 'polypeptide(L)' 'MQRWIETILGELKVRPYMGEKLFVNFPGCRSIYFCGNSYGIIYRILDETETEILILDIGHRSSSYIDLARILGQGK' A
#
# COMPACT_ATOMS: atom_id res chain seq x y z
N MET A 1 5.34 0.50 -16.10
CA MET A 1 5.25 0.07 -14.69
C MET A 1 5.87 1.11 -13.76
N GLN A 2 7.16 1.42 -13.92
CA GLN A 2 7.86 2.44 -13.12
C GLN A 2 7.16 3.80 -13.09
N ARG A 3 6.73 4.32 -14.26
CA ARG A 3 5.98 5.60 -14.34
C ARG A 3 4.68 5.63 -13.50
N TRP A 4 3.96 4.51 -13.41
CA TRP A 4 2.76 4.41 -12.57
C TRP A 4 3.13 4.49 -11.10
N ILE A 5 4.16 3.76 -10.68
CA ILE A 5 4.67 3.75 -9.30
C ILE A 5 5.11 5.17 -8.90
N GLU A 6 5.93 5.83 -9.71
CA GLU A 6 6.41 7.19 -9.44
C GLU A 6 5.26 8.20 -9.31
N THR A 7 4.25 8.09 -10.19
CA THR A 7 3.07 8.96 -10.15
C THR A 7 2.29 8.75 -8.84
N ILE A 8 2.00 7.49 -8.49
CA ILE A 8 1.25 7.17 -7.27
C ILE A 8 2.03 7.58 -6.02
N LEU A 9 3.34 7.36 -5.96
CA LEU A 9 4.19 7.80 -4.85
C LEU A 9 4.22 9.33 -4.73
N GLY A 10 4.20 10.05 -5.86
CA GLY A 10 4.06 11.51 -5.88
C GLY A 10 2.72 11.97 -5.32
N GLU A 11 1.62 11.34 -5.75
CA GLU A 11 0.28 11.66 -5.26
C GLU A 11 0.09 11.32 -3.78
N LEU A 12 0.70 10.23 -3.30
CA LEU A 12 0.62 9.83 -1.89
C LEU A 12 1.16 10.90 -0.93
N LYS A 13 2.18 11.67 -1.34
CA LYS A 13 2.71 12.78 -0.53
C LYS A 13 1.70 13.91 -0.34
N VAL A 14 0.78 14.08 -1.28
CA VAL A 14 -0.23 15.15 -1.25
C VAL A 14 -1.57 14.64 -0.73
N ARG A 15 -1.88 13.37 -0.99
CA ARG A 15 -3.17 12.73 -0.69
C ARG A 15 -2.95 11.36 -0.03
N PRO A 16 -2.43 11.31 1.20
CA PRO A 16 -2.09 10.06 1.88
C PRO A 16 -3.27 9.10 2.04
N TYR A 17 -4.50 9.63 2.11
CA TYR A 17 -5.72 8.84 2.33
C TYR A 17 -6.38 8.31 1.05
N MET A 18 -5.78 8.50 -0.14
CA MET A 18 -6.40 8.13 -1.42
C MET A 18 -6.57 6.62 -1.63
N GLY A 19 -5.77 5.79 -0.96
CA GLY A 19 -5.86 4.33 -1.03
C GLY A 19 -7.02 3.76 -0.21
N GLU A 20 -7.56 2.63 -0.69
CA GLU A 20 -8.63 1.88 -0.01
C GLU A 20 -8.10 1.24 1.27
N LYS A 21 -8.88 1.28 2.35
CA LYS A 21 -8.50 0.68 3.64
C LYS A 21 -8.66 -0.85 3.59
N LEU A 22 -7.64 -1.58 4.07
CA LEU A 22 -7.63 -3.04 4.17
C LEU A 22 -8.16 -3.52 5.53
N PHE A 23 -9.47 -3.41 5.76
CA PHE A 23 -10.03 -3.51 7.11
C PHE A 23 -9.98 -4.89 7.78
N VAL A 24 -10.18 -5.99 7.05
CA VAL A 24 -10.45 -7.30 7.68
C VAL A 24 -9.16 -8.03 8.06
N ASN A 25 -8.17 -8.02 7.18
CA ASN A 25 -6.94 -8.79 7.37
C ASN A 25 -5.74 -7.94 7.77
N PHE A 26 -5.74 -6.63 7.45
CA PHE A 26 -4.54 -5.78 7.59
C PHE A 26 -4.90 -4.39 8.14
N PRO A 27 -5.36 -4.30 9.41
CA PRO A 27 -5.78 -3.04 10.00
C PRO A 27 -4.67 -1.97 9.92
N GLY A 28 -5.09 -0.74 9.60
CA GLY A 28 -4.18 0.39 9.38
C GLY A 28 -3.51 0.42 8.01
N CYS A 29 -3.55 -0.66 7.23
CA CYS A 29 -3.01 -0.67 5.87
C CYS A 29 -4.00 -0.11 4.85
N ARG A 30 -3.44 0.48 3.79
CA ARG A 30 -4.17 0.97 2.62
C ARG A 30 -3.55 0.42 1.34
N SER A 31 -4.36 0.30 0.29
CA SER A 31 -3.92 -0.17 -1.02
C SER A 31 -4.37 0.74 -2.16
N ILE A 32 -3.51 0.91 -3.15
CA ILE A 32 -3.85 1.52 -4.44
C ILE A 32 -3.52 0.51 -5.52
N TYR A 33 -4.53 0.15 -6.33
CA TYR A 33 -4.38 -0.78 -7.44
C TYR A 33 -4.27 -0.04 -8.77
N PHE A 34 -3.44 -0.57 -9.67
CA PHE A 34 -3.20 0.00 -10.99
C PHE A 34 -2.97 -1.12 -12.03
N CYS A 35 -2.90 -0.74 -13.31
CA CYS A 35 -2.74 -1.69 -14.43
C CYS A 35 -3.84 -2.79 -14.42
N GLY A 36 -5.12 -2.39 -14.38
CA GLY A 36 -6.23 -3.34 -14.40
C GLY A 36 -6.34 -4.20 -13.14
N ASN A 37 -5.91 -3.67 -11.99
CA ASN A 37 -5.86 -4.34 -10.69
C ASN A 37 -4.83 -5.47 -10.54
N SER A 38 -3.94 -5.65 -11.51
CA SER A 38 -2.87 -6.67 -11.44
C SER A 38 -1.74 -6.27 -10.50
N TYR A 39 -1.51 -4.97 -10.31
CA TYR A 39 -0.44 -4.46 -9.44
C TYR A 39 -1.00 -3.53 -8.36
N GLY A 40 -0.30 -3.44 -7.24
CA GLY A 40 -0.69 -2.56 -6.15
C GLY A 40 0.48 -2.03 -5.34
N ILE A 41 0.22 -0.92 -4.67
CA ILE A 41 1.05 -0.38 -3.59
C ILE A 41 0.28 -0.57 -2.30
N ILE A 42 0.90 -1.18 -1.30
CA ILE A 42 0.36 -1.32 0.06
C ILE A 42 1.19 -0.47 1.00
N TYR A 43 0.52 0.34 1.81
CA TYR A 43 1.19 1.30 2.69
C TYR A 43 0.43 1.55 3.99
N ARG A 44 1.10 2.18 4.95
CA ARG A 44 0.54 2.72 6.19
C ARG A 44 0.85 4.21 6.28
N ILE A 45 -0.02 4.93 6.97
CA ILE A 45 0.24 6.31 7.40
C ILE A 45 0.69 6.19 8.86
N LEU A 46 1.91 6.63 9.16
CA LEU A 46 2.51 6.54 10.50
C LEU A 46 2.21 7.78 11.34
N ASP A 47 2.24 8.96 10.70
CA ASP A 47 1.95 10.25 11.32
C ASP A 47 0.98 11.03 10.44
N GLU A 48 -0.18 11.38 10.99
CA GLU A 48 -1.24 12.13 10.28
C GLU A 48 -0.95 13.63 10.17
N THR A 49 -0.06 14.17 11.00
CA THR A 49 0.32 15.59 11.02
C THR A 49 1.47 15.89 10.06
N GLU A 50 2.49 15.03 10.03
CA GLU A 50 3.66 15.16 9.15
C GLU A 50 3.50 14.37 7.83
N THR A 51 2.40 13.62 7.68
CA THR A 51 2.13 12.77 6.50
C THR A 51 3.26 11.77 6.24
N GLU A 52 3.72 11.10 7.30
CA GLU A 52 4.72 10.04 7.15
C GLU A 52 4.05 8.77 6.61
N ILE A 53 4.54 8.27 5.48
CA ILE A 53 4.01 7.09 4.80
C ILE A 53 5.06 5.98 4.78
N LEU A 54 4.70 4.82 5.31
CA LEU A 54 5.48 3.61 5.20
C LEU A 54 4.93 2.73 4.07
N ILE A 55 5.72 2.57 3.01
CA ILE A 55 5.42 1.60 1.96
C ILE A 55 5.79 0.20 2.46
N LEU A 56 4.82 -0.71 2.47
CA LEU A 56 5.00 -2.09 2.92
C LEU A 56 5.26 -3.02 1.74
N ASP A 57 4.60 -2.81 0.61
CA ASP A 57 4.80 -3.62 -0.58
C ASP A 57 4.46 -2.85 -1.87
N ILE A 58 5.17 -3.17 -2.95
CA ILE A 58 4.88 -2.75 -4.32
C ILE A 58 5.05 -3.97 -5.21
N GLY A 59 3.94 -4.50 -5.72
CA GLY A 59 4.01 -5.80 -6.38
C GLY A 59 2.75 -6.22 -7.12
N HIS A 60 2.79 -7.45 -7.62
CA HIS A 60 1.63 -8.08 -8.23
C HIS A 60 0.64 -8.51 -7.15
N ARG A 61 -0.66 -8.25 -7.36
CA ARG A 61 -1.71 -8.44 -6.35
C ARG A 61 -1.74 -9.86 -5.76
N SER A 62 -1.43 -10.88 -6.55
CA SER A 62 -1.43 -12.28 -6.10
C SER A 62 -0.33 -12.60 -5.07
N SER A 63 0.80 -11.88 -5.10
CA SER A 63 1.90 -12.08 -4.14
C SER A 63 1.85 -11.07 -2.99
N SER A 64 1.38 -9.85 -3.26
CA SER A 64 1.40 -8.74 -2.30
C SER A 64 0.76 -9.04 -0.95
N TYR A 65 -0.34 -9.80 -0.92
CA TYR A 65 -1.00 -10.15 0.34
C TYR A 65 -0.24 -11.20 1.15
N ILE A 66 0.44 -12.14 0.48
CA ILE A 66 1.28 -13.15 1.12
C ILE A 66 2.52 -12.48 1.72
N ASP A 67 3.13 -11.56 0.98
CA ASP A 67 4.29 -10.81 1.45
C ASP A 67 3.91 -9.86 2.59
N LEU A 68 2.76 -9.19 2.50
CA LEU A 68 2.23 -8.35 3.58
C LEU A 68 1.98 -9.15 4.87
N ALA A 69 1.39 -10.35 4.79
CA ALA A 69 1.18 -11.23 5.93
C ALA A 69 2.51 -11.60 6.61
N ARG A 70 3.54 -11.90 5.81
CA ARG A 70 4.91 -12.17 6.30
C ARG A 70 5.53 -10.95 6.98
N ILE A 71 5.45 -9.78 6.36
CA ILE A 71 6.02 -8.52 6.88
C ILE A 71 5.38 -8.15 8.22
N LEU A 72 4.08 -8.35 8.36
CA LEU A 72 3.33 -8.00 9.57
C LEU A 72 3.35 -9.08 10.66
N GLY A 73 4.10 -10.17 10.45
CA GLY A 73 4.13 -11.30 11.38
C GLY A 73 2.77 -11.99 11.54
N GLN A 74 1.85 -11.78 10.59
CA GLN A 74 0.56 -12.42 10.55
C GLN A 74 0.69 -13.73 9.78
N GLY A 75 1.12 -14.75 10.50
CA GLY A 75 1.30 -16.09 9.98
C GLY A 75 1.86 -16.97 11.09
N LYS A 76 0.97 -17.76 11.71
CA LYS A 76 1.37 -19.03 12.31
C LYS A 76 1.25 -20.10 11.24
#